data_AF-A0ABD5S2W9-F1
#
_entry.id   AF-A0ABD5S2W9-F1
#
_cell.length_a   1.000
_cell.length_b   1.000
_cell.length_c   1.000
_cell.angle_alpha   90.00
_cell.angle_beta   90.00
_cell.angle_gamma   90.00
#
_symmetry.space_group_name_H-M   'P 1'
#
loop_
_entity.id
_entity.type
_entity.pdbx_description
1 polymer ?
#
loop_
_entity_poly.entity_id
_entity_poly.type
_entity_poly.pdbx_seq_one_letter_code
_entity_poly.pdbx_strand_id
1 'polypeptide(L)' 'MRSNPNWRNLSRTPVLFALLALFWGTSFVAIEVGLEFFPPVLFAALRYGGAGVVVLAYALATTDRPLPRTRRDV' A
#
# COMPACT_ATOMS: atom_id res chain seq x y z
N MET A 1 37.30 5.96 -4.12
CA MET A 1 35.94 5.49 -3.73
C MET A 1 35.59 6.12 -2.40
N ARG A 2 34.71 7.13 -2.36
CA ARG A 2 34.17 7.71 -1.11
C ARG A 2 32.77 7.14 -0.89
N SER A 3 32.61 6.25 0.08
CA SER A 3 31.31 5.91 0.64
C SER A 3 30.86 7.12 1.48
N ASN A 4 29.89 7.89 0.98
CA ASN A 4 29.23 8.91 1.80
C ASN A 4 28.23 8.18 2.69
N PRO A 5 28.46 8.05 4.01
CA PRO A 5 27.48 7.43 4.86
C PRO A 5 26.40 8.46 5.17
N ASN A 6 25.21 8.23 4.62
CA ASN A 6 24.01 9.05 4.78
C ASN A 6 23.37 8.85 6.16
N TRP A 7 24.10 9.22 7.22
CA TRP A 7 23.68 9.11 8.63
C TRP A 7 22.37 9.83 8.97
N ARG A 8 21.89 10.76 8.12
CA ARG A 8 20.63 11.50 8.29
C ARG A 8 19.37 10.60 8.20
N ASN A 9 19.48 9.40 7.64
CA ASN A 9 18.35 8.48 7.50
C ASN A 9 18.25 7.48 8.65
N LEU A 10 19.30 7.34 9.48
CA LEU A 10 19.37 6.31 10.52
C LEU A 10 18.26 6.44 11.59
N SER A 11 17.67 7.62 11.78
CA SER A 11 16.52 7.81 12.67
C SER A 11 15.18 7.39 12.04
N ARG A 12 15.02 7.56 10.72
CA ARG A 12 13.77 7.24 10.00
C ARG A 12 13.72 5.78 9.56
N THR A 13 14.85 5.21 9.17
CA THR A 13 14.96 3.81 8.71
C THR A 13 14.37 2.80 9.71
N PRO A 14 14.71 2.79 11.01
CA PRO A 14 14.16 1.82 11.95
C PRO A 14 12.65 1.99 12.15
N VAL A 15 12.14 3.23 12.11
CA VAL A 15 10.70 3.51 12.18
C VAL A 15 9.98 2.97 10.93
N LEU A 16 10.49 3.29 9.74
CA LEU A 16 9.94 2.78 8.48
C LEU A 16 10.00 1.25 8.42
N PHE A 17 11.08 0.66 8.92
CA PHE A 17 11.23 -0.79 9.01
C PHE A 17 10.22 -1.40 9.97
N ALA A 18 10.05 -0.83 11.18
CA ALA A 18 9.06 -1.30 12.15
C ALA A 18 7.64 -1.21 11.60
N LEU A 19 7.29 -0.09 10.95
CA LEU A 19 5.99 0.07 10.27
C LEU A 19 5.80 -0.97 9.18
N LEU A 20 6.80 -1.16 8.31
CA LEU A 20 6.75 -2.17 7.26
C LEU A 20 6.57 -3.58 7.84
N ALA A 21 7.35 -3.93 8.86
CA ALA A 21 7.29 -5.20 9.55
C ALA A 21 5.92 -5.43 10.21
N LEU A 22 5.32 -4.39 10.80
CA LEU A 22 3.96 -4.44 11.32
C LEU A 22 2.94 -4.69 10.21
N PHE A 23 2.92 -3.89 9.15
CA PHE A 23 1.98 -4.06 8.03
C PHE A 23 2.08 -5.43 7.36
N TRP A 24 3.31 -5.94 7.17
CA TRP A 24 3.54 -7.26 6.59
C TRP A 24 3.24 -8.39 7.57
N GLY A 25 3.65 -8.26 8.82
CA GLY A 25 3.43 -9.28 9.86
C GLY A 25 1.97 -9.47 10.21
N THR A 26 1.22 -8.37 10.37
CA THR A 26 -0.22 -8.43 10.68
C THR A 26 -1.08 -8.88 9.51
N SER A 27 -0.53 -8.93 8.29
CA SER A 27 -1.28 -9.36 7.11
C SER A 27 -1.76 -10.81 7.21
N PHE A 28 -0.98 -11.71 7.81
CA PHE A 28 -1.37 -13.11 7.97
C PHE A 28 -2.46 -13.27 9.03
N VAL A 29 -2.27 -12.66 10.21
CA VAL A 29 -3.25 -12.68 11.30
C VAL A 29 -4.58 -12.08 10.84
N ALA A 30 -4.54 -10.97 10.09
CA ALA A 30 -5.76 -10.36 9.54
C ALA A 30 -6.48 -11.25 8.52
N ILE A 31 -5.75 -12.07 7.75
CA ILE A 31 -6.37 -13.04 6.83
C ILE A 31 -7.03 -14.15 7.62
N GLU A 32 -6.32 -14.76 8.57
CA GLU A 32 -6.82 -15.85 9.39
C GLU A 32 -8.12 -15.44 10.11
N VAL A 33 -8.09 -14.32 10.82
CA VAL A 33 -9.26 -13.75 11.50
C VAL A 33 -10.37 -13.41 10.49
N GLY A 34 -10.03 -12.82 9.35
CA GLY A 34 -11.03 -12.45 8.34
C GLY A 34 -11.78 -13.63 7.73
N LEU A 35 -11.10 -14.77 7.59
CA LEU A 35 -11.68 -16.00 7.05
C LEU A 35 -12.63 -16.70 8.03
N GLU A 36 -12.55 -16.42 9.33
CA GLU A 36 -13.54 -16.89 10.30
C GLU A 36 -14.92 -16.25 10.06
N PHE A 37 -14.97 -15.05 9.46
CA PHE A 37 -16.21 -14.29 9.25
C PHE A 37 -16.68 -14.27 7.79
N PHE A 38 -15.78 -14.37 6.81
CA PHE A 38 -16.09 -14.20 5.39
C PHE A 38 -15.63 -15.40 4.55
N PRO A 39 -16.39 -15.79 3.50
CA PRO A 39 -15.92 -16.75 2.51
C PRO A 39 -14.59 -16.30 1.87
N PRO A 40 -13.68 -17.23 1.54
CA PRO A 40 -12.32 -16.89 1.10
C PRO A 40 -12.25 -15.94 -0.09
N VAL A 41 -13.10 -16.17 -1.11
CA VAL A 41 -13.12 -15.35 -2.32
C VAL A 41 -13.65 -13.94 -2.03
N LEU A 42 -14.68 -13.82 -1.18
CA LEU A 42 -15.23 -12.53 -0.79
C LEU A 42 -14.23 -11.73 0.04
N PHE A 43 -13.55 -12.38 0.97
CA PHE A 43 -12.52 -11.73 1.78
C PHE A 43 -11.35 -11.22 0.92
N ALA A 44 -10.90 -12.03 -0.04
CA ALA A 44 -9.89 -11.60 -1.02
C ALA A 44 -10.38 -10.38 -1.81
N ALA A 45 -11.62 -10.41 -2.32
CA ALA A 45 -12.20 -9.30 -3.06
C ALA A 45 -12.30 -8.02 -2.21
N LEU A 46 -12.68 -8.12 -0.93
CA LEU A 46 -12.73 -6.97 -0.02
C LEU A 46 -11.34 -6.38 0.25
N ARG A 47 -10.33 -7.23 0.51
CA ARG A 47 -8.95 -6.79 0.76
C ARG A 47 -8.37 -6.04 -0.44
N TYR A 48 -8.47 -6.64 -1.63
CA TYR A 48 -7.94 -6.03 -2.86
C TYR A 48 -8.80 -4.86 -3.34
N GLY A 49 -10.11 -4.94 -3.16
CA GLY A 49 -11.03 -3.83 -3.45
C GLY A 49 -10.72 -2.61 -2.57
N GLY A 50 -10.50 -2.81 -1.28
CA GLY A 50 -10.08 -1.76 -0.35
C GLY A 50 -8.74 -1.13 -0.76
N ALA A 51 -7.74 -1.95 -1.10
CA ALA A 51 -6.47 -1.44 -1.62
C ALA A 51 -6.65 -0.63 -2.92
N GLY A 52 -7.51 -1.11 -3.83
CA GLY A 52 -7.85 -0.42 -5.07
C GLY A 52 -8.52 0.93 -4.82
N VAL A 53 -9.47 1.00 -3.88
CA VAL A 53 -10.12 2.26 -3.48
C VAL A 53 -9.12 3.25 -2.91
N VAL A 54 -8.20 2.79 -2.05
CA VAL A 54 -7.15 3.65 -1.48
C VAL A 54 -6.24 4.21 -2.57
N VAL A 55 -5.76 3.36 -3.48
CA VAL A 55 -4.90 3.78 -4.60
C VAL A 55 -5.65 4.71 -5.55
N LEU A 56 -6.91 4.42 -5.85
CA LEU A 56 -7.75 5.25 -6.70
C LEU A 56 -7.98 6.62 -6.06
N ALA A 57 -8.33 6.67 -4.77
CA ALA A 57 -8.51 7.93 -4.04
C ALA A 57 -7.20 8.76 -4.02
N TYR A 58 -6.06 8.10 -3.79
CA TYR A 58 -4.76 8.75 -3.86
C TYR A 58 -4.49 9.33 -5.25
N ALA A 59 -4.68 8.54 -6.31
CA ALA A 59 -4.50 8.99 -7.68
C ALA A 59 -5.39 10.18 -8.03
N LEU A 60 -6.67 10.14 -7.62
CA LEU A 60 -7.61 11.26 -7.81
C LEU A 60 -7.20 12.52 -7.04
N ALA A 61 -6.60 12.37 -5.85
CA ALA A 61 -6.17 13.50 -5.02
C ALA A 61 -4.86 14.12 -5.50
N THR A 62 -3.96 13.35 -6.11
CA THR A 62 -2.62 13.83 -6.51
C THR A 62 -2.48 14.16 -7.99
N THR A 63 -3.43 13.76 -8.84
CA THR A 63 -3.31 13.89 -10.30
C THR A 63 -4.14 15.06 -10.81
N ASP A 64 -3.50 16.00 -11.52
CA ASP A 64 -4.18 17.14 -12.14
C ASP A 64 -5.13 16.75 -13.30
N ARG A 65 -4.97 15.55 -13.86
CA ARG A 65 -5.72 15.02 -15.01
C ARG A 65 -6.14 13.55 -14.80
N PRO A 66 -7.18 13.28 -13.98
CA PRO A 66 -7.57 11.92 -13.60
C PRO A 66 -8.25 11.11 -14.71
N LEU A 67 -8.68 11.75 -15.79
CA LEU A 67 -9.41 11.09 -16.89
C LEU A 67 -8.76 11.42 -18.24
N PRO A 68 -8.45 10.39 -19.07
CA PRO A 68 -7.96 10.61 -20.43
C PRO A 68 -9.07 11.24 -21.28
N ARG A 69 -8.75 12.34 -21.98
CA ARG A 69 -9.72 13.12 -22.76
C ARG A 69 -9.54 12.92 -24.26
N THR A 70 -8.36 12.48 -24.68
CA THR A 70 -8.02 12.26 -26.09
C THR A 70 -7.47 10.85 -26.30
N ARG A 71 -7.59 10.33 -27.52
CA ARG A 71 -7.01 9.01 -27.90
C ARG A 71 -5.49 8.96 -27.83
N ARG A 72 -4.81 10.08 -27.51
CA ARG A 72 -3.36 10.15 -27.28
C ARG A 72 -2.99 10.03 -25.79
N ASP A 73 -3.98 9.99 -24.90
CA ASP A 73 -3.79 9.90 -23.44
C ASP A 73 -3.93 8.46 -22.90
N VAL A 74 -4.07 7.46 -23.78
CA VAL A 74 -4.18 6.02 -23.46
C VAL A 74 -2.92 5.26 -23.81
#